data_AF-A0AAW2Y7U4-F1
#
_entry.id   AF-A0AAW2Y7U4-F1
#
_cell.length_a   1.000
_cell.length_b   1.000
_cell.length_c   1.000
_cell.angle_alpha   90.00
_cell.angle_beta   90.00
_cell.angle_gamma   90.00
#
_symmetry.space_group_name_H-M   'P 1'
#
loop_
_entity.id
_entity.type
_entity.pdbx_description
1 polymer ?
#
loop_
_entity_poly.entity_id
_entity_poly.type
_entity_poly.pdbx_seq_one_letter_code
_entity_poly.pdbx_strand_id
1 'polypeptide(L)'
;MALFGAGVSGLLSFATIASCDEAEHGLGAPSYPWPHNGILSFMTMRRVAYTEEETKAMAAEIEVVDGPNDEGEMFTRPGKLSDRFPQPYANEQAARFANGGAYPPDLSLITKARHDGQNYIFALLTGYRDPPAGVSIREGLHYNPYFPGGAIAMPKMLNDGAIEYEDGTPATEAQMGFKWIFVLSLALLQAGYYRRLKWSVLKSRKLVLDVIN
;
A
#
# COMPACT_ATOMS: atom_id res chain seq x y z
N MET A 1 12.73 46.00 58.86
CA MET A 1 12.22 44.68 59.29
C MET A 1 11.73 43.94 58.06
N ALA A 2 12.14 42.68 57.93
CA ALA A 2 12.17 41.90 56.71
C ALA A 2 10.95 40.96 56.52
N LEU A 3 10.91 40.34 55.34
CA LEU A 3 10.23 39.08 54.96
C LEU A 3 8.71 39.08 54.73
N PHE A 4 8.32 38.92 53.46
CA PHE A 4 7.59 37.77 52.84
C PHE A 4 7.12 38.26 51.44
N GLY A 5 7.52 37.75 50.28
CA GLY A 5 8.13 36.47 49.93
C GLY A 5 7.24 35.75 48.91
N ALA A 6 7.57 35.89 47.62
CA ALA A 6 7.27 34.99 46.49
C ALA A 6 5.83 34.43 46.34
N GLY A 7 5.05 34.94 45.39
CA GLY A 7 3.73 34.34 45.07
C GLY A 7 3.19 34.47 43.65
N VAL A 8 3.68 35.38 42.79
CA VAL A 8 3.01 35.65 41.49
C VAL A 8 3.91 35.45 40.25
N SER A 9 5.23 35.23 40.43
CA SER A 9 6.15 35.14 39.29
C SER A 9 6.25 33.76 38.62
N GLY A 10 5.53 32.73 39.11
CA GLY A 10 5.66 31.35 38.61
C GLY A 10 4.62 30.92 37.57
N LEU A 11 3.52 31.68 37.42
CA LEU A 11 2.43 31.33 36.50
C LEU A 11 2.56 31.95 35.10
N LEU A 12 3.41 32.96 34.94
CA LEU A 12 3.67 33.60 33.65
C LEU A 12 4.84 32.99 32.88
N SER A 13 5.75 32.26 33.54
CA SER A 13 6.93 31.67 32.90
C SER A 13 6.62 30.35 32.18
N PHE A 14 5.63 29.56 32.62
CA PHE A 14 5.26 28.33 31.92
C PHE A 14 4.45 28.57 30.64
N ALA A 15 3.67 29.66 30.57
CA ALA A 15 2.94 30.02 29.35
C ALA A 15 3.85 30.63 28.27
N THR A 16 4.90 31.36 28.65
CA THR A 16 5.85 31.95 27.69
C THR A 16 6.76 30.90 27.07
N ILE A 17 7.17 29.86 27.80
CA ILE A 17 8.00 28.78 27.23
C ILE A 17 7.23 27.98 26.17
N ALA A 18 5.95 27.64 26.42
CA ALA A 18 5.11 26.93 25.44
C ALA A 18 4.80 27.78 24.19
N SER A 19 4.57 29.09 24.36
CA SER A 19 4.38 30.01 23.24
C SER A 19 5.66 30.24 22.43
N CYS A 20 6.84 30.15 23.06
CA CYS A 20 8.11 30.27 22.34
C CYS A 20 8.42 28.99 21.54
N ASP A 21 8.15 27.79 22.06
CA ASP A 21 8.41 26.54 21.32
C ASP A 21 7.60 26.45 20.01
N GLU A 22 6.32 26.85 20.02
CA GLU A 22 5.48 26.92 18.81
C GLU A 22 5.94 27.99 17.82
N ALA A 23 6.48 29.11 18.32
CA ALA A 23 7.03 30.18 17.49
C ALA A 23 8.39 29.83 16.87
N GLU A 24 9.23 29.04 17.56
CA GLU A 24 10.54 28.61 17.06
C GLU A 24 10.45 27.47 16.04
N HIS A 25 9.45 26.59 16.16
CA HIS A 25 9.18 25.54 15.16
C HIS A 25 8.43 26.08 13.93
N GLY A 26 7.81 27.25 14.06
CA GLY A 26 6.93 27.82 13.05
C GLY A 26 5.61 27.05 12.95
N LEU A 27 4.55 27.75 12.51
CA LEU A 27 3.29 27.09 12.19
C LEU A 27 3.55 26.10 11.05
N GLY A 28 3.24 24.82 11.25
CA GLY A 28 3.40 23.79 10.22
C GLY A 28 2.67 24.22 8.95
N ALA A 29 3.37 24.19 7.80
CA ALA A 29 2.76 24.54 6.53
C ALA A 29 1.54 23.61 6.27
N PRO A 30 0.38 24.16 5.91
CA PRO A 30 -0.78 23.33 5.59
C PRO A 30 -0.47 22.48 4.36
N SER A 31 -0.93 21.23 4.38
CA SER A 31 -0.79 20.33 3.23
C SER A 31 -1.76 20.78 2.13
N TYR A 32 -1.23 21.39 1.08
CA TYR A 32 -2.03 21.75 -0.09
C TYR A 32 -2.20 20.53 -1.01
N PRO A 33 -3.43 20.19 -1.45
CA PRO A 33 -3.71 19.03 -2.30
C PRO A 33 -3.34 19.35 -3.76
N TRP A 34 -2.04 19.52 -4.03
CA TRP A 34 -1.57 19.76 -5.39
C TRP A 34 -1.89 18.57 -6.31
N PRO A 35 -2.29 18.81 -7.58
CA PRO A 35 -2.62 17.74 -8.53
C PRO A 35 -1.43 16.83 -8.87
N HIS A 36 -0.21 17.23 -8.51
CA HIS A 36 1.02 16.45 -8.70
C HIS A 36 1.49 15.69 -7.45
N ASN A 37 0.71 15.69 -6.36
CA ASN A 37 1.04 14.96 -5.14
C ASN A 37 0.75 13.45 -5.31
N GLY A 38 1.80 12.65 -5.41
CA GLY A 38 1.72 11.20 -5.55
C GLY A 38 2.79 10.65 -6.50
N ILE A 39 3.12 9.37 -6.36
CA ILE A 39 4.21 8.75 -7.14
C ILE A 39 3.70 8.21 -8.49
N LEU A 40 2.44 7.77 -8.55
CA LEU A 40 1.84 7.14 -9.72
C LEU A 40 1.09 8.16 -10.60
N SER A 41 1.33 8.10 -11.90
CA SER A 41 0.58 8.85 -12.92
C SER A 41 0.10 7.89 -14.01
N PHE A 42 -0.91 8.32 -14.76
CA PHE A 42 -1.41 7.57 -15.92
C PHE A 42 -0.30 7.25 -16.93
N MET A 43 0.69 8.13 -17.09
CA MET A 43 1.87 7.88 -17.92
C MET A 43 2.66 6.61 -17.54
N THR A 44 2.73 6.27 -16.25
CA THR A 44 3.38 5.04 -15.79
C THR A 44 2.58 3.81 -16.22
N MET A 45 1.24 3.87 -16.19
CA MET A 45 0.36 2.80 -16.69
C MET A 45 0.55 2.55 -18.18
N ARG A 46 0.58 3.61 -19.00
CA ARG A 46 0.83 3.54 -20.45
C ARG A 46 2.12 2.80 -20.80
N ARG A 47 3.14 2.91 -19.96
CA ARG A 47 4.45 2.29 -20.21
C ARG A 47 4.49 0.81 -19.86
N VAL A 48 3.56 0.31 -19.06
CA VAL A 48 3.67 -1.01 -18.43
C VAL A 48 2.50 -1.92 -18.77
N ALA A 49 1.26 -1.44 -18.65
CA ALA A 49 0.07 -2.29 -18.64
C ALA A 49 -0.93 -2.00 -19.77
N TYR A 50 -1.07 -0.73 -20.19
CA TYR A 50 -2.13 -0.31 -21.11
C TYR A 50 -1.57 0.40 -22.34
N THR A 51 -2.35 0.42 -23.42
CA THR A 51 -2.04 1.22 -24.61
C THR A 51 -2.27 2.71 -24.35
N GLU A 52 -1.76 3.57 -25.24
CA GLU A 52 -1.93 5.02 -25.11
C GLU A 52 -3.38 5.46 -25.20
N GLU A 53 -4.17 4.82 -26.06
CA GLU A 53 -5.57 5.17 -26.28
C GLU A 53 -6.43 4.77 -25.08
N GLU A 54 -6.25 3.56 -24.55
CA GLU A 54 -6.92 3.09 -23.34
C GLU A 54 -6.57 3.97 -22.13
N THR A 55 -5.28 4.29 -21.95
CA THR A 55 -4.85 5.12 -20.82
C THR A 55 -5.39 6.54 -20.93
N LYS A 56 -5.50 7.09 -22.15
CA LYS A 56 -6.13 8.40 -22.37
C LYS A 56 -7.63 8.36 -22.07
N ALA A 57 -8.31 7.29 -22.45
CA ALA A 57 -9.73 7.12 -22.14
C ALA A 57 -9.96 7.05 -20.63
N MET A 58 -9.17 6.25 -19.90
CA MET A 58 -9.22 6.16 -18.43
C MET A 58 -8.89 7.49 -17.75
N ALA A 59 -7.91 8.23 -18.26
CA ALA A 59 -7.57 9.55 -17.72
C ALA A 59 -8.66 10.59 -18.02
N ALA A 60 -9.34 10.50 -19.15
CA ALA A 60 -10.41 11.44 -19.51
C ALA A 60 -11.70 11.23 -18.72
N GLU A 61 -11.89 10.04 -18.14
CA GLU A 61 -13.05 9.73 -17.27
C GLU A 61 -13.00 10.47 -15.93
N ILE A 62 -11.80 10.84 -15.47
CA ILE A 62 -11.65 11.59 -14.22
C ILE A 62 -11.70 13.11 -14.45
N GLU A 63 -12.36 13.81 -13.54
CA GLU A 63 -12.32 15.27 -13.48
C GLU A 63 -11.18 15.72 -12.57
N VAL A 64 -10.35 16.64 -13.08
CA VAL A 64 -9.23 17.23 -12.35
C VAL A 64 -9.44 18.74 -12.29
N VAL A 65 -9.35 19.28 -11.07
CA VAL A 65 -9.33 20.73 -10.86
C VAL A 65 -7.98 21.27 -11.33
N ASP A 66 -8.01 22.21 -12.27
CA ASP A 66 -6.83 22.89 -12.80
C ASP A 66 -6.87 24.39 -12.46
N GLY A 67 -5.73 25.05 -12.62
CA GLY A 67 -5.41 26.36 -12.09
C GLY A 67 -6.35 27.52 -12.47
N PRO A 68 -6.06 28.73 -11.96
CA PRO A 68 -6.88 29.90 -12.22
C PRO A 68 -6.90 30.21 -13.71
N ASN A 69 -8.10 30.35 -14.28
CA ASN A 69 -8.28 30.90 -15.62
C ASN A 69 -7.92 32.41 -15.64
N ASP A 70 -8.07 33.06 -16.80
CA ASP A 70 -7.81 34.50 -16.95
C ASP A 70 -8.68 35.40 -16.04
N GLU A 71 -9.74 34.83 -15.45
CA GLU A 71 -10.65 35.47 -14.49
C GLU A 71 -10.27 35.19 -13.02
N GLY A 72 -9.24 34.35 -12.79
CA GLY A 72 -8.77 33.97 -11.45
C GLY A 72 -9.54 32.81 -10.80
N GLU A 73 -10.44 32.17 -11.52
CA GLU A 73 -11.27 31.05 -11.04
C GLU A 73 -10.66 29.69 -11.40
N MET A 74 -10.73 28.75 -10.46
CA MET A 74 -10.32 27.36 -10.70
C MET A 74 -11.38 26.65 -11.54
N PHE A 75 -10.98 25.92 -12.57
CA PHE A 75 -11.92 25.18 -13.43
C PHE A 75 -11.64 23.67 -13.41
N THR A 76 -12.66 22.87 -13.72
CA THR A 76 -12.52 21.43 -13.90
C THR A 76 -12.26 21.11 -15.36
N ARG A 77 -11.36 20.15 -15.59
CA ARG A 77 -11.09 19.62 -16.93
C ARG A 77 -11.01 18.09 -16.90
N PRO A 78 -11.22 17.43 -18.05
CA PRO A 78 -10.90 16.02 -18.16
C PRO A 78 -9.40 15.79 -17.89
N GLY A 79 -9.09 14.67 -17.24
CA GLY A 79 -7.73 14.28 -16.92
C GLY A 79 -6.88 14.01 -18.16
N LYS A 80 -5.58 14.21 -17.99
CA LYS A 80 -4.54 14.02 -19.01
C LYS A 80 -3.58 12.93 -18.52
N LEU A 81 -2.81 12.35 -19.44
CA LEU A 81 -1.81 11.31 -19.11
C LEU A 81 -0.76 11.75 -18.08
N SER A 82 -0.47 13.06 -18.02
CA SER A 82 0.48 13.64 -17.06
C SER A 82 -0.08 13.72 -15.64
N ASP A 83 -1.40 13.66 -15.48
CA ASP A 83 -2.04 13.81 -14.18
C ASP A 83 -1.80 12.59 -13.29
N ARG A 84 -1.82 12.84 -11.98
CA ARG A 84 -1.73 11.80 -10.95
C ARG A 84 -3.09 11.14 -10.76
N PHE A 85 -3.09 10.02 -10.06
CA PHE A 85 -4.35 9.43 -9.62
C PHE A 85 -5.07 10.37 -8.64
N PRO A 86 -6.40 10.50 -8.77
CA PRO A 86 -7.17 11.37 -7.91
C PRO A 86 -7.12 10.86 -6.47
N GLN A 87 -7.05 11.79 -5.52
CA GLN A 87 -7.15 11.44 -4.11
C GLN A 87 -8.62 11.24 -3.74
N PRO A 88 -8.97 10.18 -2.98
CA PRO A 88 -10.35 9.91 -2.60
C PRO A 88 -10.89 10.92 -1.58
N TYR A 89 -10.01 11.60 -0.84
CA TYR A 89 -10.36 12.58 0.17
C TYR A 89 -9.51 13.84 -0.02
N ALA A 90 -10.07 15.00 0.28
CA ALA A 90 -9.37 16.29 0.17
C ALA A 90 -8.23 16.45 1.19
N ASN A 91 -8.37 15.87 2.39
CA ASN A 91 -7.36 15.93 3.44
C ASN A 91 -7.47 14.74 4.41
N GLU A 92 -6.46 14.60 5.28
CA GLU A 92 -6.38 13.54 6.28
C GLU A 92 -7.56 13.57 7.25
N GLN A 93 -8.01 14.76 7.66
CA GLN A 93 -9.12 14.92 8.62
C GLN A 93 -10.44 14.42 8.03
N ALA A 94 -10.72 14.73 6.76
CA ALA A 94 -11.88 14.22 6.03
C ALA A 94 -11.83 12.69 5.90
N ALA A 95 -10.65 12.15 5.60
CA ALA A 95 -10.45 10.71 5.53
C ALA A 95 -10.69 10.02 6.89
N ARG A 96 -10.18 10.59 7.99
CA ARG A 96 -10.43 10.08 9.35
C ARG A 96 -11.89 10.19 9.73
N PHE A 97 -12.55 11.30 9.43
CA PHE A 97 -13.97 11.50 9.71
C PHE A 97 -14.82 10.45 8.97
N ALA A 98 -14.56 10.21 7.69
CA ALA A 98 -15.29 9.23 6.89
C ALA A 98 -15.08 7.77 7.36
N ASN A 99 -13.93 7.46 7.96
CA ASN A 99 -13.55 6.09 8.35
C ASN A 99 -13.52 5.88 9.88
N GLY A 100 -14.34 6.61 10.65
CA GLY A 100 -14.48 6.38 12.09
C GLY A 100 -13.20 6.66 12.92
N GLY A 101 -12.40 7.63 12.48
CA GLY A 101 -11.14 8.06 13.12
C GLY A 101 -9.88 7.41 12.54
N ALA A 102 -10.02 6.34 11.75
CA ALA A 102 -8.90 5.67 11.10
C ALA A 102 -8.49 6.38 9.80
N TYR A 103 -7.19 6.54 9.57
CA TYR A 103 -6.68 7.09 8.31
C TYR A 103 -6.23 5.98 7.36
N PRO A 104 -6.85 5.82 6.18
CA PRO A 104 -6.35 4.89 5.17
C PRO A 104 -4.99 5.37 4.65
N PRO A 105 -3.92 4.58 4.78
CA PRO A 105 -2.60 4.98 4.30
C PRO A 105 -2.53 4.99 2.77
N ASP A 106 -1.70 5.87 2.20
CA ASP A 106 -1.41 5.86 0.76
C ASP A 106 -0.77 4.53 0.35
N LEU A 107 -1.30 3.93 -0.72
CA LEU A 107 -0.91 2.61 -1.21
C LEU A 107 0.28 2.66 -2.17
N SER A 108 0.74 3.85 -2.59
CA SER A 108 1.84 4.00 -3.55
C SER A 108 3.13 3.25 -3.15
N LEU A 109 3.42 3.15 -1.85
CA LEU A 109 4.63 2.49 -1.32
C LEU A 109 4.33 1.43 -0.25
N ILE A 110 3.08 0.98 -0.12
CA ILE A 110 2.67 0.14 1.00
C ILE A 110 3.41 -1.20 1.07
N THR A 111 3.77 -1.76 -0.09
CA THR A 111 4.58 -3.00 -0.21
C THR A 111 6.01 -2.84 0.29
N LYS A 112 6.54 -1.61 0.33
CA LYS A 112 7.87 -1.31 0.87
C LYS A 112 7.81 -0.80 2.31
N ALA A 113 6.70 -0.16 2.68
CA ALA A 113 6.50 0.44 3.99
C ALA A 113 6.04 -0.56 5.08
N ARG A 114 5.77 -1.82 4.72
CA ARG A 114 5.36 -2.88 5.66
C ARG A 114 6.33 -4.04 5.62
N HIS A 115 6.45 -4.74 6.76
CA HIS A 115 7.26 -5.95 6.87
C HIS A 115 6.71 -7.01 5.92
N ASP A 116 7.61 -7.77 5.28
CA ASP A 116 7.26 -8.84 4.32
C ASP A 116 6.40 -8.38 3.10
N GLY A 117 6.24 -7.06 2.93
CA GLY A 117 5.68 -6.38 1.76
C GLY A 117 4.42 -7.02 1.17
N GLN A 118 4.60 -7.68 0.02
CA GLN A 118 3.50 -8.28 -0.74
C GLN A 118 2.83 -9.44 0.03
N ASN A 119 3.61 -10.27 0.71
CA ASN A 119 3.09 -11.42 1.47
C ASN A 119 2.16 -10.94 2.59
N TYR A 120 2.58 -9.89 3.30
CA TYR A 120 1.78 -9.26 4.35
C TYR A 120 0.46 -8.72 3.79
N ILE A 121 0.48 -8.01 2.67
CA ILE A 121 -0.73 -7.44 2.07
C ILE A 121 -1.68 -8.54 1.59
N PHE A 122 -1.16 -9.59 0.95
CA PHE A 122 -1.97 -10.72 0.51
C PHE A 122 -2.63 -11.45 1.69
N ALA A 123 -1.85 -11.74 2.74
CA ALA A 123 -2.37 -12.36 3.96
C ALA A 123 -3.39 -11.46 4.67
N LEU A 124 -3.17 -10.14 4.70
CA LEU A 124 -4.11 -9.19 5.27
C LEU A 124 -5.44 -9.19 4.52
N LEU A 125 -5.42 -9.16 3.19
CA LEU A 125 -6.65 -9.06 2.39
C LEU A 125 -7.48 -10.36 2.40
N THR A 126 -6.83 -11.52 2.40
CA THR A 126 -7.49 -12.84 2.38
C THR A 126 -7.76 -13.40 3.78
N GLY A 127 -7.05 -12.91 4.80
CA GLY A 127 -7.01 -13.48 6.15
C GLY A 127 -8.13 -13.06 7.11
N TYR A 128 -9.17 -12.38 6.64
CA TYR A 128 -10.33 -12.01 7.48
C TYR A 128 -11.03 -13.26 8.02
N ARG A 129 -11.19 -13.34 9.34
CA ARG A 129 -11.78 -14.48 10.06
C ARG A 129 -12.59 -14.00 11.25
N ASP A 130 -13.40 -14.87 11.83
CA ASP A 130 -14.08 -14.58 13.10
C ASP A 130 -13.07 -14.55 14.27
N PRO A 131 -13.30 -13.70 15.29
CA PRO A 131 -12.42 -13.62 16.45
C PRO A 131 -12.42 -14.95 17.23
N PRO A 132 -11.25 -15.41 17.70
CA PRO A 132 -11.18 -16.60 18.55
C PRO A 132 -11.89 -16.35 19.89
N ALA A 133 -12.31 -17.43 20.54
CA ALA A 133 -13.00 -17.38 21.82
C ALA A 133 -12.21 -16.56 22.86
N GLY A 134 -12.84 -15.53 23.43
CA GLY A 134 -12.26 -14.65 24.44
C GLY A 134 -11.73 -13.30 23.93
N VAL A 135 -11.70 -13.07 22.61
CA VAL A 135 -11.31 -11.77 22.04
C VAL A 135 -12.57 -10.98 21.64
N SER A 136 -12.91 -9.97 22.43
CA SER A 136 -13.98 -9.01 22.09
C SER A 136 -13.41 -7.84 21.31
N ILE A 137 -13.93 -7.59 20.11
CA ILE A 137 -13.55 -6.44 19.29
C ILE A 137 -14.52 -5.29 19.55
N ARG A 138 -14.01 -4.06 19.50
CA ARG A 138 -14.85 -2.85 19.62
C ARG A 138 -15.73 -2.71 18.39
N GLU A 139 -16.89 -2.09 18.56
CA GLU A 139 -17.83 -1.81 17.48
C GLU A 139 -17.15 -0.99 16.37
N GLY A 140 -17.33 -1.42 15.10
CA GLY A 140 -16.71 -0.80 13.92
C GLY A 140 -15.31 -1.32 13.56
N LEU A 141 -14.75 -2.27 14.32
CA LEU A 141 -13.49 -2.95 13.99
C LEU A 141 -13.74 -4.42 13.61
N HIS A 142 -12.89 -4.94 12.72
CA HIS A 142 -12.95 -6.30 12.20
C HIS A 142 -11.74 -7.11 12.64
N TYR A 143 -11.91 -8.43 12.82
CA TYR A 143 -10.79 -9.29 13.21
C TYR A 143 -9.91 -9.62 12.00
N ASN A 144 -8.61 -9.45 12.17
CA ASN A 144 -7.62 -9.97 11.24
C ASN A 144 -6.35 -10.40 11.99
N PRO A 145 -5.98 -11.69 11.96
CA PRO A 145 -4.84 -12.20 12.72
C PRO A 145 -3.48 -11.66 12.22
N TYR A 146 -3.40 -11.23 10.96
CA TYR A 146 -2.17 -10.68 10.38
C TYR A 146 -2.00 -9.20 10.70
N PHE A 147 -3.07 -8.49 11.08
CA PHE A 147 -2.98 -7.09 11.46
C PHE A 147 -2.40 -6.96 12.87
N PRO A 148 -1.40 -6.08 13.09
CA PRO A 148 -0.87 -5.82 14.43
C PRO A 148 -1.98 -5.34 15.38
N GLY A 149 -2.23 -6.10 16.45
CA GLY A 149 -3.33 -5.82 17.40
C GLY A 149 -4.66 -6.53 17.08
N GLY A 150 -4.73 -7.28 15.98
CA GLY A 150 -5.85 -8.19 15.67
C GLY A 150 -7.15 -7.51 15.23
N ALA A 151 -7.30 -6.20 15.43
CA ALA A 151 -8.50 -5.44 15.11
C ALA A 151 -8.18 -4.34 14.08
N ILE A 152 -8.82 -4.42 12.91
CA ILE A 152 -8.63 -3.50 11.77
C ILE A 152 -9.92 -2.72 11.48
N ALA A 153 -9.82 -1.43 11.20
CA ALA A 153 -10.98 -0.58 10.88
C ALA A 153 -11.53 -0.81 9.46
N MET A 154 -10.80 -1.55 8.63
CA MET A 154 -11.16 -1.88 7.26
C MET A 154 -12.03 -3.14 7.23
N PRO A 155 -13.22 -3.12 6.63
CA PRO A 155 -14.01 -4.34 6.39
C PRO A 155 -13.36 -5.22 5.33
N LYS A 156 -13.83 -6.48 5.20
CA LYS A 156 -13.40 -7.37 4.13
C LYS A 156 -13.90 -6.82 2.79
N MET A 157 -12.98 -6.22 2.02
CA MET A 157 -13.31 -5.62 0.71
C MET A 157 -13.30 -6.63 -0.43
N LEU A 158 -12.47 -7.68 -0.35
CA LEU A 158 -12.43 -8.73 -1.37
C LEU A 158 -13.48 -9.79 -1.08
N ASN A 159 -14.61 -9.69 -1.78
CA ASN A 159 -15.63 -10.73 -1.83
C ASN A 159 -15.52 -11.50 -3.14
N ASP A 160 -15.81 -12.80 -3.10
CA ASP A 160 -15.78 -13.63 -4.30
C ASP A 160 -16.77 -13.11 -5.36
N GLY A 161 -16.28 -12.90 -6.58
CA GLY A 161 -17.09 -12.40 -7.70
C GLY A 161 -17.45 -10.91 -7.63
N ALA A 162 -16.77 -10.11 -6.80
CA ALA A 162 -17.07 -8.67 -6.69
C ALA A 162 -16.75 -7.86 -7.97
N ILE A 163 -15.86 -8.35 -8.82
CA ILE A 163 -15.42 -7.69 -10.05
C ILE A 163 -15.37 -8.72 -11.17
N GLU A 164 -15.88 -8.35 -12.34
CA GLU A 164 -15.72 -9.11 -13.57
C GLU A 164 -14.48 -8.59 -14.30
N TYR A 165 -13.52 -9.48 -14.60
CA TYR A 165 -12.34 -9.10 -15.36
C TYR A 165 -12.66 -9.03 -16.86
N GLU A 166 -12.09 -8.04 -17.54
CA GLU A 166 -12.26 -7.83 -19.00
C GLU A 166 -11.71 -9.01 -19.83
N ASP A 167 -10.78 -9.79 -19.27
CA ASP A 167 -10.20 -10.98 -19.90
C ASP A 167 -11.05 -12.25 -19.72
N GLY A 168 -12.21 -12.14 -19.06
CA GLY A 168 -13.12 -13.25 -18.78
C GLY A 168 -12.56 -14.29 -17.81
N THR A 169 -11.46 -13.99 -17.10
CA THR A 169 -10.94 -14.92 -16.10
C THR A 169 -11.86 -14.94 -14.86
N PRO A 170 -12.23 -16.14 -14.35
CA PRO A 170 -13.00 -16.22 -13.12
C PRO A 170 -12.11 -15.83 -11.93
N ALA A 171 -12.53 -14.80 -11.18
CA ALA A 171 -11.80 -14.24 -10.03
C ALA A 171 -11.72 -15.19 -8.83
N THR A 172 -10.94 -16.27 -8.95
CA THR A 172 -10.81 -17.33 -7.92
C THR A 172 -9.36 -17.61 -7.54
N GLU A 173 -9.09 -17.77 -6.24
CA GLU A 173 -7.76 -18.03 -5.67
C GLU A 173 -7.10 -19.31 -6.23
N ALA A 174 -7.92 -20.31 -6.60
CA ALA A 174 -7.47 -21.57 -7.15
C ALA A 174 -6.72 -21.42 -8.50
N GLN A 175 -7.07 -20.42 -9.31
CA GLN A 175 -6.46 -20.23 -10.63
C GLN A 175 -5.04 -19.67 -10.55
N MET A 176 -4.75 -18.81 -9.56
CA MET A 176 -3.38 -18.36 -9.28
C MET A 176 -2.51 -19.53 -8.81
N GLY A 177 -3.04 -20.38 -7.92
CA GLY A 177 -2.34 -21.59 -7.47
C GLY A 177 -1.97 -22.53 -8.61
N PHE A 178 -2.90 -22.77 -9.55
CA PHE A 178 -2.65 -23.62 -10.72
C PHE A 178 -1.51 -23.08 -11.61
N LYS A 179 -1.49 -21.75 -11.88
CA LYS A 179 -0.42 -21.11 -12.68
C LYS A 179 0.96 -21.29 -12.03
N TRP A 180 1.08 -21.11 -10.72
CA TRP A 180 2.34 -21.29 -10.00
C TRP A 180 2.79 -22.76 -9.94
N ILE A 181 1.86 -23.71 -9.72
CA ILE A 181 2.18 -25.15 -9.75
C ILE A 181 2.68 -25.55 -11.15
N PHE A 182 2.06 -25.04 -12.21
CA PHE A 182 2.52 -25.29 -13.58
C PHE A 182 3.93 -24.75 -13.82
N VAL A 183 4.25 -23.52 -13.39
CA VAL A 183 5.60 -22.95 -13.51
C VAL A 183 6.63 -23.73 -12.69
N LEU A 184 6.30 -24.11 -11.46
CA LEU A 184 7.19 -24.88 -10.58
C LEU A 184 7.46 -26.29 -11.13
N SER A 185 6.45 -26.94 -11.71
CA SER A 185 6.63 -28.26 -12.34
C SER A 185 7.54 -28.21 -13.57
N LEU A 186 7.41 -27.19 -14.42
CA LEU A 186 8.34 -26.94 -15.54
C LEU A 186 9.77 -26.66 -15.07
N ALA A 187 9.93 -25.84 -14.03
CA ALA A 187 11.23 -25.55 -13.43
C ALA A 187 11.88 -26.81 -12.83
N LEU A 188 11.08 -27.69 -12.21
CA LEU A 188 11.57 -28.93 -11.60
C LEU A 188 11.99 -29.95 -12.66
N LEU A 189 11.29 -30.01 -13.80
CA LEU A 189 11.66 -30.83 -14.96
C LEU A 189 13.00 -30.34 -15.54
N GLN A 190 13.15 -29.03 -15.74
CA GLN A 190 14.40 -28.42 -16.22
C GLN A 190 15.56 -28.64 -15.24
N ALA A 191 15.33 -28.46 -13.93
CA ALA A 191 16.33 -28.71 -12.90
C ALA A 191 16.74 -30.20 -12.83
N GLY A 192 15.77 -31.11 -12.96
CA GLY A 192 16.00 -32.55 -13.04
C GLY A 192 16.86 -32.93 -14.25
N TYR A 193 16.54 -32.38 -15.42
CA TYR A 193 17.34 -32.54 -16.63
C TYR A 193 18.76 -32.00 -16.46
N TYR A 194 18.90 -30.78 -15.94
CA TYR A 194 20.20 -30.14 -15.72
C TYR A 194 21.08 -30.92 -14.73
N ARG A 195 20.49 -31.40 -13.63
CA ARG A 195 21.19 -32.25 -12.65
C ARG A 195 21.66 -33.56 -13.28
N ARG A 196 20.83 -34.22 -14.10
CA ARG A 196 21.21 -35.44 -14.81
C ARG A 196 22.35 -35.20 -15.80
N LEU A 197 22.29 -34.11 -16.56
CA LEU A 197 23.32 -33.72 -17.53
C LEU A 197 24.68 -33.52 -16.85
N LYS A 198 24.72 -32.74 -15.76
CA LYS A 198 25.97 -32.46 -15.02
C LYS A 198 26.57 -33.71 -14.36
N TRP A 199 25.75 -34.59 -13.83
CA TRP A 199 26.21 -35.82 -13.18
C TRP A 199 26.50 -36.95 -14.17
N SER A 200 26.14 -36.80 -15.45
CA SER A 200 26.34 -37.83 -16.46
C SER A 200 27.82 -38.21 -16.58
N VAL A 201 28.72 -37.23 -16.64
CA VAL A 201 30.17 -37.43 -16.79
C VAL A 201 30.77 -38.27 -15.66
N LEU A 202 30.36 -38.00 -14.42
CA LEU A 202 30.82 -38.76 -13.25
C LEU A 202 30.21 -40.16 -13.18
N LYS A 203 28.95 -40.31 -13.62
CA LYS A 203 28.23 -41.60 -13.57
C LYS A 203 28.63 -42.55 -14.71
N SER A 204 29.11 -42.04 -15.84
CA SER A 204 29.50 -42.86 -17.00
C SER A 204 30.99 -43.23 -17.04
N ARG A 205 31.80 -42.77 -16.07
CA ARG A 205 33.24 -43.07 -16.06
C ARG A 205 33.48 -44.52 -15.68
N LYS A 206 34.33 -45.21 -16.43
CA LYS A 206 34.87 -46.53 -16.07
C LYS A 206 36.19 -46.30 -15.35
N LEU A 207 36.33 -46.88 -14.15
CA LEU A 207 37.56 -46.79 -13.36
C LEU A 207 38.28 -48.13 -13.46
N VAL A 208 39.54 -48.10 -13.87
CA VAL A 208 40.46 -49.23 -13.69
C VAL A 208 41.10 -49.03 -12.33
N LEU A 209 40.89 -49.99 -11.43
CA LEU A 209 41.48 -49.97 -10.10
C LEU A 209 42.71 -50.87 -10.13
N ASP A 210 43.88 -50.27 -9.98
CA ASP A 210 45.13 -51.01 -9.74
C ASP A 210 45.17 -51.49 -8.30
N VAL A 211 44.32 -52.47 -7.99
CA VAL A 211 44.35 -53.20 -6.74
C VAL A 211 44.75 -54.63 -7.05
N ILE A 212 45.93 -55.01 -6.56
CA ILE A 212 46.38 -56.39 -6.50
C ILE A 212 45.79 -56.95 -5.21
N ASN A 213 45.03 -58.02 -5.33
CA ASN A 213 44.35 -58.70 -4.22
C ASN A 213 45.34 -59.41 -3.29
#